data_AF-A0A2V6GXB5-F1
#
_entry.id   AF-A0A2V6GXB5-F1
#
_cell.length_a   1.000
_cell.length_b   1.000
_cell.length_c   1.000
_cell.angle_alpha   90.00
_cell.angle_beta   90.00
_cell.angle_gamma   90.00
#
_symmetry.space_group_name_H-M   'P 1'
#
loop_
_entity.id
_entity.type
_entity.pdbx_description
1 polymer ?
#
loop_
_entity_poly.entity_id
_entity_poly.type
_entity_poly.pdbx_seq_one_letter_code
_entity_poly.pdbx_strand_id
1 'polypeptide(L)'
;MIRSDRRVFAQIFRIGVLVALTQSSSFAAAFSFERDTFAFQNATVLKYKNGVPFLRARSNSDDPPNRYTRRCFVMTRTVMQFRKFARFDPRGAPLDDRQLAARVRTVAHRAPWRESLPENQRVMFPGYANLREMSKARAHVLQENIGSGFLTYFRPSNARMFFQHSQKYQERTHANLDAALTRGDMFVGYLSTYPRLSINHAVLFYARKPNRAGSQIEHYLVYDPNHAEAPRELTWSCRGSAFSYQKDIDFVGGFVRVYQAYGKWLQ
;
A
#
# COMPACT_ATOMS: atom_id res chain seq x y z
N MET A 1 38.83 84.96 -11.26
CA MET A 1 38.88 84.72 -12.72
C MET A 1 38.73 83.22 -12.96
N ILE A 2 37.61 82.84 -13.56
CA ILE A 2 37.19 81.60 -14.25
C ILE A 2 38.16 80.40 -14.30
N ARG A 3 37.65 79.20 -13.89
CA ARG A 3 37.49 77.90 -14.60
C ARG A 3 37.59 76.75 -13.58
N SER A 4 36.48 76.11 -13.19
CA SER A 4 35.84 74.95 -13.86
C SER A 4 36.82 73.80 -14.11
N ASP A 5 36.70 72.72 -13.33
CA ASP A 5 36.76 71.38 -13.91
C ASP A 5 36.00 70.32 -13.07
N ARG A 6 35.15 69.59 -13.81
CA ARG A 6 34.28 68.49 -13.38
C ARG A 6 35.10 67.22 -13.16
N ARG A 7 34.87 66.49 -12.05
CA ARG A 7 35.01 65.02 -11.96
C ARG A 7 33.95 64.51 -10.97
N VAL A 8 32.80 64.03 -11.46
CA VAL A 8 32.47 62.63 -11.85
C VAL A 8 32.16 61.75 -10.62
N PHE A 9 30.88 61.37 -10.57
CA PHE A 9 30.23 60.43 -9.67
C PHE A 9 30.90 59.05 -9.61
N ALA A 10 30.93 58.45 -8.43
CA ALA A 10 30.78 56.99 -8.25
C ALA A 10 30.32 56.67 -6.82
N GLN A 11 29.00 56.66 -6.58
CA GLN A 11 28.42 55.98 -5.41
C GLN A 11 28.34 54.49 -5.71
N ILE A 12 29.10 53.69 -4.96
CA ILE A 12 29.09 52.23 -5.05
C ILE A 12 27.88 51.72 -4.25
N PHE A 13 26.79 51.36 -4.93
CA PHE A 13 25.72 50.56 -4.35
C PHE A 13 26.14 49.09 -4.35
N ARG A 14 26.42 48.53 -3.17
CA ARG A 14 26.56 47.07 -2.99
C ARG A 14 25.17 46.47 -2.90
N ILE A 15 24.69 45.88 -3.99
CA ILE A 15 23.51 45.01 -3.98
C ILE A 15 23.98 43.62 -3.53
N GLY A 16 23.70 43.27 -2.27
CA GLY A 16 23.82 41.90 -1.79
C GLY A 16 22.65 41.08 -2.32
N VAL A 17 22.89 40.20 -3.28
CA VAL A 17 21.90 39.20 -3.72
C VAL A 17 21.86 38.10 -2.66
N LEU A 18 20.84 38.13 -1.80
CA LEU A 18 20.54 37.03 -0.91
C LEU A 18 19.82 35.95 -1.72
N VAL A 19 20.55 34.92 -2.16
CA VAL A 19 19.94 33.72 -2.77
C VAL A 19 19.25 32.95 -1.66
N ALA A 20 17.93 33.15 -1.52
CA ALA A 20 17.10 32.29 -0.71
C ALA A 20 17.03 30.91 -1.37
N LEU A 21 17.85 29.97 -0.88
CA LEU A 21 17.68 28.56 -1.17
C LEU A 21 16.35 28.11 -0.56
N THR A 22 15.28 28.16 -1.36
CA THR A 22 14.03 27.49 -1.01
C THR A 22 14.31 25.99 -1.01
N GLN A 23 14.62 25.43 0.16
CA GLN A 23 14.53 24.00 0.36
C GLN A 23 13.06 23.62 0.19
N SER A 24 12.71 23.13 -1.00
CA SER A 24 11.45 22.43 -1.21
C SER A 24 11.54 21.13 -0.42
N SER A 25 11.17 21.18 0.86
CA SER A 25 10.80 19.99 1.61
C SER A 25 9.56 19.41 0.93
N SER A 26 9.77 18.54 -0.06
CA SER A 26 8.67 17.79 -0.65
C SER A 26 8.15 16.87 0.45
N PHE A 27 7.03 17.23 1.07
CA PHE A 27 6.26 16.24 1.81
C PHE A 27 5.99 15.09 0.84
N ALA A 28 6.42 13.88 1.20
CA ALA A 28 6.18 12.71 0.37
C ALA A 28 4.67 12.62 0.13
N ALA A 29 4.25 12.72 -1.14
CA ALA A 29 2.83 12.75 -1.49
C ALA A 29 2.08 11.59 -0.82
N ALA A 30 0.91 11.85 -0.24
CA ALA A 30 0.10 10.83 0.44
C ALA A 30 -0.17 9.62 -0.47
N PHE A 31 -0.32 8.44 0.13
CA PHE A 31 -0.64 7.21 -0.58
C PHE A 31 -1.95 7.39 -1.36
N SER A 32 -1.96 6.97 -2.62
CA SER A 32 -3.12 7.03 -3.51
C SER A 32 -3.38 5.67 -4.13
N PHE A 33 -4.62 5.19 -4.01
CA PHE A 33 -5.04 3.93 -4.63
C PHE A 33 -4.75 3.93 -6.15
N GLU A 34 -5.06 5.02 -6.84
CA GLU A 34 -4.94 5.13 -8.30
C GLU A 34 -3.48 5.18 -8.82
N ARG A 35 -2.49 5.29 -7.94
CA ARG A 35 -1.07 5.37 -8.32
C ARG A 35 -0.22 4.28 -7.68
N ASP A 36 -0.48 4.04 -6.40
CA ASP A 36 0.42 3.30 -5.52
C ASP A 36 0.00 1.82 -5.37
N THR A 37 -1.01 1.35 -6.10
CA THR A 37 -1.50 -0.05 -6.07
C THR A 37 -1.30 -0.76 -7.41
N PHE A 38 -1.51 -2.08 -7.45
CA PHE A 38 -1.47 -2.84 -8.69
C PHE A 38 -2.72 -2.60 -9.54
N ALA A 39 -2.54 -2.56 -10.87
CA ALA A 39 -3.63 -2.50 -11.85
C ALA A 39 -4.25 -3.87 -12.15
N PHE A 40 -3.67 -4.95 -11.64
CA PHE A 40 -4.18 -6.32 -11.80
C PHE A 40 -4.64 -6.90 -10.47
N GLN A 41 -5.62 -7.79 -10.52
CA GLN A 41 -6.22 -8.42 -9.35
C GLN A 41 -5.57 -9.77 -9.01
N ASN A 42 -5.55 -10.09 -7.72
CA ASN A 42 -5.47 -11.46 -7.21
C ASN A 42 -6.81 -12.14 -7.48
N ALA A 43 -6.82 -13.10 -8.38
CA ALA A 43 -8.01 -13.89 -8.66
C ALA A 43 -8.46 -14.67 -7.42
N THR A 44 -9.77 -14.69 -7.17
CA THR A 44 -10.38 -15.46 -6.09
C THR A 44 -10.70 -16.90 -6.52
N VAL A 45 -10.42 -17.84 -5.62
CA VAL A 45 -10.71 -19.29 -5.82
C VAL A 45 -12.15 -19.62 -5.38
N LEU A 46 -12.77 -18.77 -4.56
CA LEU A 46 -14.14 -18.89 -4.08
C LEU A 46 -14.95 -17.71 -4.61
N LYS A 47 -16.17 -17.97 -5.08
CA LYS A 47 -17.18 -16.93 -5.32
C LYS A 47 -18.33 -17.13 -4.32
N TYR A 48 -19.02 -16.06 -3.96
CA TYR A 48 -20.19 -16.12 -3.09
C TYR A 48 -21.46 -15.90 -3.92
N LYS A 49 -22.44 -16.82 -3.80
CA LYS A 49 -23.78 -16.65 -4.36
C LYS A 49 -24.77 -16.86 -3.22
N ASN A 50 -25.61 -15.86 -2.96
CA ASN A 50 -26.60 -15.87 -1.88
C ASN A 50 -26.02 -16.16 -0.48
N GLY A 51 -24.81 -15.67 -0.20
CA GLY A 51 -24.15 -15.85 1.09
C GLY A 51 -23.50 -17.23 1.30
N VAL A 52 -23.56 -18.12 0.31
CA VAL A 52 -22.92 -19.44 0.34
C VAL A 52 -21.62 -19.40 -0.47
N PRO A 53 -20.47 -19.79 0.12
CA PRO A 53 -19.22 -19.93 -0.63
C PRO A 53 -19.33 -21.13 -1.58
N PHE A 54 -18.99 -20.94 -2.85
CA PHE A 54 -18.79 -22.05 -3.78
C PHE A 54 -17.39 -21.95 -4.40
N LEU A 55 -16.75 -23.12 -4.56
CA LEU A 55 -15.51 -23.25 -5.31
C LEU A 55 -15.77 -22.78 -6.73
N ARG A 56 -14.99 -21.80 -7.19
CA ARG A 56 -14.96 -21.46 -8.62
C ARG A 56 -14.59 -22.75 -9.35
N ALA A 57 -15.38 -23.14 -10.35
CA ALA A 57 -15.04 -24.27 -11.20
C ALA A 57 -13.58 -24.12 -11.65
N ARG A 58 -12.79 -25.21 -11.60
CA ARG A 58 -11.42 -25.18 -12.10
C ARG A 58 -11.47 -24.58 -13.49
N SER A 59 -10.81 -23.44 -13.64
CA SER A 59 -10.56 -22.84 -14.93
C SER A 59 -10.02 -23.89 -15.87
N ASN A 60 -10.66 -24.10 -17.01
CA ASN A 60 -9.92 -24.64 -18.15
C ASN A 60 -8.73 -23.71 -18.42
N SER A 61 -7.65 -24.22 -19.02
CA SER A 61 -6.36 -23.54 -19.20
C SER A 61 -6.42 -22.14 -19.83
N ASP A 62 -7.57 -21.76 -20.37
CA ASP A 62 -7.82 -20.58 -21.20
C ASP A 62 -8.62 -19.45 -20.52
N ASP A 63 -8.85 -19.47 -19.19
CA ASP A 63 -9.37 -18.30 -18.43
C ASP A 63 -8.18 -17.58 -17.71
N PRO A 64 -7.55 -16.56 -18.34
CA PRO A 64 -6.50 -15.73 -17.70
C PRO A 64 -6.85 -15.20 -16.28
N PRO A 65 -8.13 -14.84 -15.98
CA PRO A 65 -8.59 -14.42 -14.67
C PRO A 65 -8.43 -15.42 -13.52
N ASN A 66 -7.83 -16.60 -13.73
CA ASN A 66 -7.66 -17.63 -12.70
C ASN A 66 -6.20 -18.06 -12.47
N ARG A 67 -5.22 -17.49 -13.18
CA ARG A 67 -3.81 -17.92 -13.04
C ARG A 67 -3.11 -17.32 -11.80
N TYR A 68 -3.44 -16.09 -11.42
CA TYR A 68 -2.79 -15.39 -10.30
C TYR A 68 -3.67 -15.37 -9.04
N THR A 69 -3.72 -16.49 -8.32
CA THR A 69 -4.57 -16.68 -7.13
C THR A 69 -3.76 -16.87 -5.85
N ARG A 70 -4.39 -16.61 -4.70
CA ARG A 70 -3.82 -16.81 -3.35
C ARG A 70 -2.56 -15.96 -3.09
N ARG A 71 -2.52 -14.75 -3.64
CA ARG A 71 -1.38 -13.82 -3.59
C ARG A 71 -1.66 -12.58 -2.74
N CYS A 72 -2.82 -12.48 -2.08
CA CYS A 72 -3.21 -11.27 -1.36
C CYS A 72 -2.18 -10.78 -0.34
N PHE A 73 -1.57 -11.69 0.43
CA PHE A 73 -0.50 -11.33 1.37
C PHE A 73 0.77 -10.81 0.69
N VAL A 74 1.14 -11.38 -0.46
CA VAL A 74 2.32 -10.96 -1.21
C VAL A 74 2.04 -9.62 -1.90
N MET A 75 0.85 -9.43 -2.45
CA MET A 75 0.48 -8.19 -3.12
C MET A 75 0.40 -7.01 -2.14
N THR A 76 -0.26 -7.17 -0.99
CA THR A 76 -0.31 -6.13 0.05
C THR A 76 1.08 -5.79 0.59
N ARG A 77 1.90 -6.81 0.89
CA ARG A 77 3.30 -6.62 1.28
C ARG A 77 4.08 -5.85 0.23
N THR A 78 3.91 -6.23 -1.03
CA THR A 78 4.69 -5.64 -2.12
C THR A 78 4.29 -4.20 -2.39
N VAL A 79 2.99 -3.86 -2.34
CA VAL A 79 2.54 -2.46 -2.42
C VAL A 79 3.20 -1.62 -1.32
N MET A 80 3.21 -2.11 -0.07
CA MET A 80 3.92 -1.44 1.02
C MET A 80 5.44 -1.30 0.72
N GLN A 81 6.10 -2.36 0.24
CA GLN A 81 7.52 -2.33 -0.10
C GLN A 81 7.84 -1.33 -1.22
N PHE A 82 7.02 -1.26 -2.27
CA PHE A 82 7.20 -0.28 -3.34
C PHE A 82 7.06 1.14 -2.83
N ARG A 83 6.06 1.42 -2.01
CA ARG A 83 5.91 2.74 -1.40
C ARG A 83 7.12 3.15 -0.56
N LYS A 84 7.74 2.20 0.14
CA LYS A 84 8.87 2.47 1.06
C LYS A 84 10.23 2.50 0.38
N PHE A 85 10.40 1.75 -0.71
CA PHE A 85 11.72 1.42 -1.26
C PHE A 85 11.87 1.67 -2.76
N ALA A 86 10.81 2.07 -3.46
CA ALA A 86 10.84 2.38 -4.89
C ALA A 86 10.54 3.86 -5.15
N ARG A 87 11.09 4.36 -6.26
CA ARG A 87 10.74 5.64 -6.85
C ARG A 87 10.61 5.49 -8.36
N PHE A 88 9.90 6.41 -8.99
CA PHE A 88 9.52 6.32 -10.40
C PHE A 88 10.01 7.55 -11.16
N ASP A 89 10.44 7.35 -12.41
CA ASP A 89 10.83 8.41 -13.33
C ASP A 89 10.13 8.21 -14.68
N PRO A 90 9.05 8.96 -14.97
CA PRO A 90 8.30 8.78 -16.21
C PRO A 90 9.06 9.22 -17.46
N ARG A 91 10.17 9.97 -17.32
CA ARG A 91 10.95 10.47 -18.47
C ARG A 91 12.09 9.54 -18.87
N GLY A 92 12.46 8.61 -17.99
CA GLY A 92 13.50 7.63 -18.26
C GLY A 92 13.04 6.57 -19.27
N ALA A 93 13.98 5.93 -19.95
CA ALA A 93 13.67 4.80 -20.83
C ALA A 93 13.23 3.58 -20.00
N PRO A 94 12.10 2.91 -20.32
CA PRO A 94 11.70 1.68 -19.67
C PRO A 94 12.78 0.61 -19.76
N LEU A 95 12.96 -0.15 -18.69
CA LEU A 95 13.88 -1.29 -18.64
C LEU A 95 13.34 -2.47 -19.46
N ASP A 96 14.25 -3.33 -19.94
CA ASP A 96 13.88 -4.65 -20.40
C ASP A 96 13.33 -5.52 -19.25
N ASP A 97 12.65 -6.61 -19.59
CA ASP A 97 11.98 -7.47 -18.61
C ASP A 97 12.96 -8.11 -17.60
N ARG A 98 14.19 -8.41 -18.02
CA ARG A 98 15.21 -9.03 -17.14
C ARG A 98 15.70 -8.02 -16.10
N GLN A 99 16.02 -6.81 -16.53
CA GLN A 99 16.44 -5.70 -15.68
C GLN A 99 15.30 -5.27 -14.75
N LEU A 100 14.07 -5.19 -15.26
CA LEU A 100 12.89 -4.88 -14.48
C LEU A 100 12.65 -5.94 -13.40
N ALA A 101 12.68 -7.23 -13.76
CA ALA A 101 12.54 -8.33 -12.81
C ALA A 101 13.58 -8.26 -11.68
N ALA A 102 14.83 -7.94 -12.00
CA ALA A 102 15.88 -7.76 -10.99
C ALA A 102 15.52 -6.65 -9.99
N ARG A 103 15.07 -5.48 -10.46
CA ARG A 103 14.66 -4.36 -9.58
C ARG A 103 13.42 -4.69 -8.75
N VAL A 104 12.43 -5.37 -9.34
CA VAL A 104 11.24 -5.85 -8.62
C VAL A 104 11.66 -6.76 -7.46
N ARG A 105 12.55 -7.73 -7.70
CA ARG A 105 13.07 -8.61 -6.64
C ARG A 105 13.85 -7.85 -5.58
N THR A 106 14.67 -6.86 -5.96
CA THR A 106 15.39 -6.00 -5.01
C THR A 106 14.42 -5.31 -4.05
N VAL A 107 13.28 -4.82 -4.53
CA VAL A 107 12.24 -4.22 -3.67
C VAL A 107 11.54 -5.30 -2.83
N ALA A 108 11.09 -6.38 -3.47
CA ALA A 108 10.30 -7.44 -2.84
C ALA A 108 11.07 -8.24 -1.76
N HIS A 109 12.41 -8.27 -1.81
CA HIS A 109 13.26 -8.91 -0.80
C HIS A 109 13.56 -8.02 0.41
N ARG A 110 13.27 -6.71 0.36
CA ARG A 110 13.48 -5.83 1.51
C ARG A 110 12.45 -6.10 2.59
N ALA A 111 12.87 -6.20 3.84
CA ALA A 111 11.96 -6.41 4.96
C ALA A 111 10.89 -5.29 5.05
N PRO A 112 9.57 -5.61 4.99
CA PRO A 112 8.50 -4.60 4.98
C PRO A 112 8.39 -3.78 6.27
N TRP A 113 8.83 -4.32 7.40
CA TRP A 113 8.87 -3.63 8.71
C TRP A 113 10.02 -2.63 8.87
N ARG A 114 10.96 -2.54 7.91
CA ARG A 114 12.03 -1.54 7.97
C ARG A 114 11.50 -0.15 7.62
N GLU A 115 12.11 0.90 8.15
CA GLU A 115 11.78 2.28 7.78
C GLU A 115 11.91 2.54 6.28
N SER A 116 11.12 3.50 5.79
CA SER A 116 11.20 3.93 4.39
C SER A 116 12.58 4.46 4.06
N LEU A 117 13.08 4.13 2.87
CA LEU A 117 14.34 4.70 2.42
C LEU A 117 14.17 6.20 2.08
N PRO A 118 15.21 7.01 2.30
CA PRO A 118 15.30 8.33 1.70
C PRO A 118 15.11 8.25 0.18
N GLU A 119 14.44 9.25 -0.40
CA GLU A 119 14.03 9.23 -1.82
C GLU A 119 15.19 8.90 -2.76
N ASN A 120 16.36 9.52 -2.57
CA ASN A 120 17.55 9.29 -3.40
C ASN A 120 18.15 7.88 -3.29
N GLN A 121 17.83 7.12 -2.24
CA GLN A 121 18.28 5.75 -2.03
C GLN A 121 17.27 4.71 -2.51
N ARG A 122 16.05 5.12 -2.87
CA ARG A 122 15.01 4.20 -3.39
C ARG A 122 15.39 3.67 -4.76
N VAL A 123 15.01 2.42 -5.01
CA VAL A 123 15.19 1.73 -6.30
C VAL A 123 14.39 2.49 -7.35
N MET A 124 15.09 3.04 -8.35
CA MET A 124 14.45 3.78 -9.44
C MET A 124 13.77 2.83 -10.43
N PHE A 125 12.58 3.17 -10.91
CA PHE A 125 11.89 2.51 -12.01
C PHE A 125 11.61 3.56 -13.11
N PRO A 126 12.42 3.58 -14.19
CA PRO A 126 12.24 4.51 -15.28
C PRO A 126 11.10 4.07 -16.23
N GLY A 127 10.52 5.04 -16.94
CA GLY A 127 9.51 4.82 -17.97
C GLY A 127 8.07 4.71 -17.47
N TYR A 128 7.85 4.98 -16.18
CA TYR A 128 6.53 4.93 -15.54
C TYR A 128 6.42 6.05 -14.51
N ALA A 129 5.23 6.62 -14.33
CA ALA A 129 4.99 7.62 -13.29
C ALA A 129 4.76 7.00 -11.91
N ASN A 130 4.27 5.75 -11.84
CA ASN A 130 3.91 5.08 -10.59
C ASN A 130 3.77 3.55 -10.74
N LEU A 131 3.50 2.88 -9.62
CA LEU A 131 3.34 1.42 -9.56
C LEU A 131 2.16 0.94 -10.42
N ARG A 132 1.03 1.66 -10.39
CA ARG A 132 -0.18 1.23 -11.10
C ARG A 132 0.06 1.22 -12.61
N GLU A 133 0.66 2.28 -13.14
CA GLU A 133 1.04 2.37 -14.56
C GLU A 133 2.02 1.26 -14.95
N MET A 134 3.10 1.08 -14.19
CA MET A 134 4.07 0.01 -14.44
C MET A 134 3.40 -1.37 -14.42
N SER A 135 2.52 -1.60 -13.46
CA SER A 135 1.84 -2.88 -13.31
C SER A 135 0.80 -3.17 -14.37
N LYS A 136 0.22 -2.13 -14.98
CA LYS A 136 -0.63 -2.25 -16.16
C LYS A 136 0.19 -2.67 -17.39
N ALA A 137 1.39 -2.09 -17.54
CA ALA A 137 2.25 -2.32 -18.70
C ALA A 137 3.08 -3.61 -18.63
N ARG A 138 3.42 -4.09 -17.42
CA ARG A 138 4.34 -5.20 -17.16
C ARG A 138 3.82 -6.15 -16.08
N ALA A 139 2.54 -6.48 -16.16
CA ALA A 139 1.87 -7.34 -15.18
C ALA A 139 2.57 -8.69 -15.00
N HIS A 140 2.99 -9.34 -16.09
CA HIS A 140 3.65 -10.65 -16.07
C HIS A 140 4.96 -10.60 -15.27
N VAL A 141 5.81 -9.59 -15.51
CA VAL A 141 7.07 -9.40 -14.78
C VAL A 141 6.82 -9.28 -13.28
N LEU A 142 5.81 -8.49 -12.86
CA LEU A 142 5.50 -8.37 -11.44
C LEU A 142 4.96 -9.68 -10.86
N GLN A 143 3.98 -10.31 -11.52
CA GLN A 143 3.37 -11.54 -11.02
C GLN A 143 4.40 -12.65 -10.78
N GLU A 144 5.39 -12.79 -11.66
CA GLU A 144 6.47 -13.77 -11.55
C GLU A 144 7.51 -13.44 -10.49
N ASN A 145 7.70 -12.15 -10.15
CA ASN A 145 8.87 -11.69 -9.39
C ASN A 145 8.57 -11.12 -8.00
N ILE A 146 7.30 -10.96 -7.61
CA ILE A 146 6.95 -10.46 -6.26
C ILE A 146 6.89 -11.58 -5.20
N GLY A 147 7.03 -12.84 -5.61
CA GLY A 147 7.23 -14.00 -4.73
C GLY A 147 6.01 -14.91 -4.54
N SER A 148 6.20 -15.99 -3.78
CA SER A 148 5.20 -17.05 -3.60
C SER A 148 4.10 -16.70 -2.58
N GLY A 149 2.84 -16.78 -3.01
CA GLY A 149 1.67 -16.59 -2.14
C GLY A 149 1.54 -17.66 -1.06
N PHE A 150 1.79 -18.92 -1.42
CA PHE A 150 1.61 -20.09 -0.55
C PHE A 150 2.49 -20.03 0.71
N LEU A 151 3.79 -19.74 0.56
CA LEU A 151 4.72 -19.64 1.69
C LEU A 151 4.34 -18.53 2.70
N THR A 152 3.59 -17.54 2.24
CA THR A 152 3.21 -16.40 3.06
C THR A 152 2.01 -16.71 3.97
N TYR A 153 1.15 -17.65 3.58
CA TYR A 153 0.06 -18.14 4.44
C TYR A 153 0.59 -18.94 5.64
N PHE A 154 1.66 -19.72 5.46
CA PHE A 154 2.27 -20.56 6.50
C PHE A 154 3.28 -19.82 7.40
N ARG A 155 3.31 -18.49 7.39
CA ARG A 155 4.15 -17.75 8.35
C ARG A 155 3.70 -18.11 9.77
N PRO A 156 4.61 -18.49 10.69
CA PRO A 156 4.25 -18.85 12.07
C PRO A 156 3.42 -17.79 12.78
N SER A 157 3.67 -16.53 12.45
CA SER A 157 2.91 -15.39 12.97
C SER A 157 1.43 -15.38 12.58
N ASN A 158 1.05 -16.01 11.46
CA ASN A 158 -0.36 -16.15 11.09
C ASN A 158 -1.09 -17.16 11.99
N ALA A 159 -0.38 -18.06 12.68
CA ALA A 159 -0.99 -18.99 13.63
C ALA A 159 -1.70 -18.28 14.80
N ARG A 160 -1.39 -17.00 15.04
CA ARG A 160 -2.13 -16.14 15.97
C ARG A 160 -3.63 -16.10 15.68
N MET A 161 -4.04 -16.30 14.42
CA MET A 161 -5.45 -16.36 14.03
C MET A 161 -6.24 -17.46 14.76
N PHE A 162 -5.57 -18.52 15.21
CA PHE A 162 -6.20 -19.66 15.88
C PHE A 162 -6.40 -19.42 17.37
N PHE A 163 -5.55 -18.60 18.01
CA PHE A 163 -5.50 -18.48 19.47
C PHE A 163 -5.79 -17.06 20.00
N GLN A 164 -5.67 -16.00 19.19
CA GLN A 164 -5.79 -14.60 19.64
C GLN A 164 -7.12 -13.98 19.23
N HIS A 165 -8.18 -14.32 19.97
CA HIS A 165 -9.57 -13.99 19.61
C HIS A 165 -10.22 -12.87 20.44
N SER A 166 -9.44 -12.22 21.32
CA SER A 166 -9.98 -11.31 22.33
C SER A 166 -10.31 -9.91 21.80
N GLN A 167 -11.34 -9.29 22.40
CA GLN A 167 -11.72 -7.90 22.14
C GLN A 167 -10.56 -6.93 22.40
N LYS A 168 -9.86 -7.10 23.51
CA LYS A 168 -8.65 -6.33 23.86
C LYS A 168 -7.55 -6.39 22.80
N TYR A 169 -7.41 -7.52 22.10
CA TYR A 169 -6.46 -7.62 20.99
C TYR A 169 -6.91 -6.76 19.80
N GLN A 170 -8.21 -6.77 19.47
CA GLN A 170 -8.74 -5.94 18.39
C GLN A 170 -8.60 -4.45 18.71
N GLU A 171 -8.85 -4.03 19.96
CA GLU A 171 -8.62 -2.65 20.42
C GLU A 171 -7.15 -2.23 20.29
N ARG A 172 -6.22 -3.08 20.72
CA ARG A 172 -4.79 -2.82 20.55
C ARG A 172 -4.39 -2.78 19.07
N THR A 173 -5.01 -3.61 18.24
CA THR A 173 -4.79 -3.62 16.79
C THR A 173 -5.29 -2.33 16.16
N HIS A 174 -6.47 -1.85 16.57
CA HIS A 174 -7.03 -0.56 16.18
C HIS A 174 -6.12 0.61 16.59
N ALA A 175 -5.65 0.65 17.83
CA ALA A 175 -4.71 1.68 18.27
C ALA A 175 -3.39 1.68 17.46
N ASN A 176 -2.86 0.49 17.13
CA ASN A 176 -1.66 0.38 16.29
C ASN A 176 -1.91 0.84 14.85
N LEU A 177 -3.09 0.53 14.30
CA LEU A 177 -3.53 0.98 12.98
C LEU A 177 -3.60 2.51 12.95
N ASP A 178 -4.31 3.12 13.89
CA ASP A 178 -4.43 4.59 13.98
C ASP A 178 -3.07 5.27 14.14
N ALA A 179 -2.20 4.72 15.00
CA ALA A 179 -0.86 5.24 15.18
C ALA A 179 -0.03 5.15 13.89
N ALA A 180 -0.15 4.07 13.11
CA ALA A 180 0.54 3.92 11.82
C ALA A 180 0.06 4.95 10.79
N LEU A 181 -1.26 5.07 10.62
CA LEU A 181 -1.85 6.01 9.65
C LEU A 181 -1.57 7.47 10.02
N THR A 182 -1.54 7.81 11.32
CA THR A 182 -1.20 9.16 11.80
C THR A 182 0.23 9.56 11.45
N ARG A 183 1.16 8.60 11.40
CA ARG A 183 2.54 8.81 10.94
C ARG A 183 2.68 8.84 9.41
N GLY A 184 1.59 8.67 8.67
CA GLY A 184 1.61 8.55 7.22
C GLY A 184 2.17 7.21 6.72
N ASP A 185 2.26 6.20 7.59
CA ASP A 185 2.62 4.83 7.21
C ASP A 185 1.36 4.03 6.83
N MET A 186 1.56 2.81 6.32
CA MET A 186 0.48 1.89 5.99
C MET A 186 0.42 0.74 7.01
N PHE A 187 -0.70 0.02 7.00
CA PHE A 187 -0.89 -1.13 7.89
C PHE A 187 -1.43 -2.32 7.10
N VAL A 188 -0.68 -3.42 7.03
CA VAL A 188 -1.20 -4.66 6.43
C VAL A 188 -2.01 -5.41 7.47
N GLY A 189 -3.31 -5.52 7.21
CA GLY A 189 -4.23 -6.29 8.03
C GLY A 189 -4.52 -7.64 7.41
N TYR A 190 -4.36 -8.69 8.20
CA TYR A 190 -4.89 -10.01 7.90
C TYR A 190 -6.30 -10.13 8.49
N LEU A 191 -7.28 -10.34 7.61
CA LEU A 191 -8.70 -10.48 7.92
C LEU A 191 -9.08 -11.97 8.06
N SER A 192 -9.71 -12.33 9.17
CA SER A 192 -10.21 -13.68 9.40
C SER A 192 -11.53 -13.69 10.20
N THR A 193 -12.41 -14.63 9.85
CA THR A 193 -13.62 -14.98 10.62
C THR A 193 -13.56 -16.38 11.21
N TYR A 194 -12.35 -16.93 11.37
CA TYR A 194 -12.15 -18.22 12.03
C TYR A 194 -12.93 -18.30 13.36
N PRO A 195 -13.67 -19.40 13.63
CA PRO A 195 -13.64 -20.69 12.90
C PRO A 195 -14.55 -20.79 11.67
N ARG A 196 -15.43 -19.81 11.41
CA ARG A 196 -16.36 -19.86 10.26
C ARG A 196 -15.64 -19.77 8.89
N LEU A 197 -14.41 -19.22 8.87
CA LEU A 197 -13.53 -19.14 7.69
C LEU A 197 -14.18 -18.51 6.45
N SER A 198 -15.19 -17.65 6.63
CA SER A 198 -15.80 -16.89 5.54
C SER A 198 -14.89 -15.83 4.92
N ILE A 199 -13.79 -15.49 5.59
CA ILE A 199 -12.71 -14.69 5.00
C ILE A 199 -11.36 -15.14 5.57
N ASN A 200 -10.35 -15.17 4.70
CA ASN A 200 -8.96 -15.45 5.02
C ASN A 200 -8.08 -14.66 4.03
N HIS A 201 -7.97 -13.36 4.28
CA HIS A 201 -7.54 -12.41 3.27
C HIS A 201 -6.68 -11.28 3.82
N ALA A 202 -5.74 -10.77 3.04
CA ALA A 202 -4.88 -9.66 3.44
C ALA A 202 -5.26 -8.39 2.68
N VAL A 203 -5.39 -7.29 3.42
CA VAL A 203 -5.65 -5.94 2.90
C VAL A 203 -4.61 -4.95 3.43
N LEU A 204 -4.44 -3.83 2.75
CA LEU A 204 -3.54 -2.75 3.16
C LEU A 204 -4.35 -1.50 3.50
N PHE A 205 -4.37 -1.11 4.77
CA PHE A 205 -4.93 0.16 5.21
C PHE A 205 -3.98 1.29 4.87
N TYR A 206 -4.50 2.35 4.26
CA TYR A 206 -3.69 3.49 3.82
C TYR A 206 -4.28 4.86 4.18
N ALA A 207 -5.55 4.94 4.54
CA ALA A 207 -6.16 6.20 4.96
C ALA A 207 -7.34 5.97 5.91
N ARG A 208 -7.55 6.92 6.81
CA ARG A 208 -8.76 7.07 7.61
C ARG A 208 -9.62 8.17 6.98
N LYS A 209 -10.91 7.89 6.74
CA LYS A 209 -11.84 8.91 6.26
C LYS A 209 -12.16 9.88 7.40
N PRO A 210 -12.44 11.17 7.08
CA PRO A 210 -12.95 12.10 8.07
C PRO A 210 -14.17 11.52 8.77
N ASN A 211 -14.15 11.47 10.09
CA ASN A 211 -15.28 10.96 10.85
C ASN A 211 -16.36 12.03 10.93
N ARG A 212 -17.63 11.62 10.83
CA ARG A 212 -18.74 12.54 11.07
C ARG A 212 -18.81 12.86 12.56
N ALA A 213 -19.07 14.13 12.91
CA ALA A 213 -19.23 14.53 14.31
C ALA A 213 -20.29 13.65 15.01
N GLY A 214 -19.93 13.10 16.17
CA GLY A 214 -20.79 12.20 16.94
C GLY A 214 -20.87 10.74 16.46
N SER A 215 -20.21 10.39 15.34
CA SER A 215 -20.18 9.01 14.86
C SER A 215 -19.29 8.12 15.73
N GLN A 216 -19.85 7.01 16.20
CA GLN A 216 -19.15 5.93 16.92
C GLN A 216 -18.54 4.89 15.97
N ILE A 217 -18.61 5.15 14.67
CA ILE A 217 -18.08 4.29 13.61
C ILE A 217 -17.00 5.06 12.88
N GLU A 218 -15.80 4.50 12.87
CA GLU A 218 -14.67 5.03 12.12
C GLU A 218 -14.56 4.28 10.79
N HIS A 219 -14.13 4.98 9.75
CA HIS A 219 -14.07 4.45 8.39
C HIS A 219 -12.65 4.52 7.85
N TYR A 220 -12.17 3.41 7.30
CA TYR A 220 -10.82 3.26 6.76
C TYR A 220 -10.87 2.80 5.31
N LEU A 221 -10.04 3.41 4.48
CA LEU A 221 -9.79 2.96 3.13
C LEU A 221 -8.68 1.91 3.11
N VAL A 222 -8.95 0.82 2.40
CA VAL A 222 -8.00 -0.25 2.18
C VAL A 222 -7.82 -0.57 0.70
N TYR A 223 -6.61 -0.96 0.36
CA TYR A 223 -6.32 -1.67 -0.87
C TYR A 223 -6.58 -3.17 -0.63
N ASP A 224 -7.54 -3.71 -1.36
CA ASP A 224 -7.81 -5.13 -1.45
C ASP A 224 -7.24 -5.67 -2.77
N PRO A 225 -6.29 -6.63 -2.74
CA PRO A 225 -5.72 -7.22 -3.95
C PRO A 225 -6.71 -7.88 -4.90
N ASN A 226 -7.90 -8.29 -4.45
CA ASN A 226 -8.94 -8.86 -5.31
C ASN A 226 -9.70 -7.79 -6.10
N HIS A 227 -9.60 -6.52 -5.70
CA HIS A 227 -10.34 -5.39 -6.24
C HIS A 227 -9.39 -4.30 -6.76
N ALA A 228 -8.91 -4.44 -7.99
CA ALA A 228 -8.00 -3.47 -8.62
C ALA A 228 -8.73 -2.22 -9.15
N GLU A 229 -10.06 -2.28 -9.25
CA GLU A 229 -10.93 -1.26 -9.80
C GLU A 229 -11.23 -0.12 -8.83
N ALA A 230 -11.30 -0.40 -7.53
CA ALA A 230 -11.64 0.60 -6.51
C ALA A 230 -11.19 0.16 -5.12
N PRO A 231 -10.89 1.12 -4.22
CA PRO A 231 -10.59 0.80 -2.84
C PRO A 231 -11.79 0.19 -2.13
N ARG A 232 -11.50 -0.55 -1.06
CA ARG A 232 -12.51 -1.14 -0.18
C ARG A 232 -12.48 -0.43 1.16
N GLU A 233 -13.51 -0.66 1.95
CA GLU A 233 -13.71 -0.01 3.23
C GLU A 233 -13.76 -1.01 4.38
N LEU A 234 -13.05 -0.67 5.45
CA LEU A 234 -13.25 -1.27 6.76
C LEU A 234 -13.76 -0.24 7.73
N THR A 235 -14.61 -0.70 8.62
CA THR A 235 -15.14 0.12 9.70
C THR A 235 -14.69 -0.42 11.04
N TRP A 236 -14.53 0.48 12.00
CA TRP A 236 -14.31 0.16 13.41
C TRP A 236 -15.46 0.72 14.23
N SER A 237 -16.10 -0.14 15.03
CA SER A 237 -17.11 0.30 16.01
C SER A 237 -16.45 0.51 17.36
N CYS A 238 -16.43 1.75 17.85
CA CYS A 238 -15.91 2.06 19.19
C CYS A 238 -16.72 1.37 20.30
N ARG A 239 -18.05 1.23 20.10
CA ARG A 239 -18.94 0.57 21.06
C ARG A 239 -18.73 -0.95 21.11
N GLY A 240 -18.52 -1.57 19.96
CA GLY A 240 -18.37 -3.03 19.84
C GLY A 240 -16.92 -3.51 19.91
N SER A 241 -15.94 -2.59 19.91
CA SER A 241 -14.52 -2.85 19.72
C SER A 241 -14.25 -3.89 18.61
N ALA A 242 -14.90 -3.69 17.47
CA ALA A 242 -14.94 -4.67 16.40
C ALA A 242 -14.76 -4.03 15.02
N PHE A 243 -14.04 -4.75 14.16
CA PHE A 243 -13.93 -4.40 12.75
C PHE A 243 -15.05 -5.03 11.94
N SER A 244 -15.48 -4.34 10.89
CA SER A 244 -16.39 -4.86 9.88
C SER A 244 -15.87 -4.52 8.48
N TYR A 245 -15.83 -5.53 7.62
CA TYR A 245 -15.45 -5.38 6.22
C TYR A 245 -16.70 -5.11 5.38
N GLN A 246 -16.58 -4.27 4.36
CA GLN A 246 -17.70 -4.00 3.46
C GLN A 246 -18.19 -5.27 2.75
N LYS A 247 -19.45 -5.26 2.33
CA LYS A 247 -19.97 -6.30 1.44
C LYS A 247 -19.45 -6.06 0.01
N ASP A 248 -19.08 -7.13 -0.67
CA ASP A 248 -18.75 -7.13 -2.09
C ASP A 248 -19.10 -8.50 -2.72
N ILE A 249 -18.53 -8.79 -3.89
CA ILE A 249 -18.76 -10.03 -4.62
C ILE A 249 -17.99 -11.24 -4.03
N ASP A 250 -16.89 -10.97 -3.32
CA ASP A 250 -16.01 -11.97 -2.75
C ASP A 250 -16.22 -12.15 -1.24
N PHE A 251 -16.99 -11.27 -0.58
CA PHE A 251 -17.32 -11.37 0.83
C PHE A 251 -18.72 -10.79 1.14
N VAL A 252 -19.45 -11.51 2.00
CA VAL A 252 -20.82 -11.15 2.42
C VAL A 252 -20.92 -9.85 3.22
N GLY A 253 -19.78 -9.31 3.68
CA GLY A 253 -19.70 -8.16 4.56
C GLY A 253 -19.87 -8.52 6.03
N GLY A 254 -19.52 -7.57 6.91
CA GLY A 254 -19.74 -7.68 8.34
C GLY A 254 -18.46 -7.99 9.13
N PHE A 255 -18.66 -8.54 10.33
CA PHE A 255 -17.61 -8.73 11.33
C PHE A 255 -16.38 -9.47 10.78
N VAL A 256 -15.21 -8.91 11.06
CA VAL A 256 -13.92 -9.55 10.81
C VAL A 256 -12.98 -9.31 11.99
N ARG A 257 -12.05 -10.24 12.21
CA ARG A 257 -10.89 -9.99 13.07
C ARG A 257 -9.73 -9.54 12.22
N VAL A 258 -9.07 -8.48 12.66
CA VAL A 258 -7.86 -7.95 12.02
C VAL A 258 -6.65 -8.38 12.84
N TYR A 259 -5.63 -8.89 12.18
CA TYR A 259 -4.32 -9.17 12.74
C TYR A 259 -3.28 -8.38 11.97
N GLN A 260 -2.40 -7.66 12.67
CA GLN A 260 -1.31 -6.98 11.99
C GLN A 260 -0.34 -7.99 11.39
N ALA A 261 -0.13 -7.91 10.07
CA ALA A 261 0.94 -8.58 9.36
C ALA A 261 2.08 -7.60 9.09
N TYR A 262 3.33 -8.09 9.08
CA TYR A 262 4.51 -7.33 8.67
C TYR A 262 4.84 -6.06 9.49
N GLY A 263 4.24 -5.86 10.67
CA GLY A 263 4.57 -4.72 11.53
C GLY A 263 5.89 -4.89 12.28
N LYS A 264 6.40 -6.13 12.41
CA LYS A 264 7.65 -6.48 13.10
C LYS A 264 8.30 -7.68 12.42
N TRP A 265 9.59 -7.91 12.70
CA TRP A 265 10.34 -9.07 12.19
C TRP A 265 9.63 -10.40 12.45
N LEU A 266 9.21 -10.63 13.69
CA LEU A 266 8.61 -11.90 14.14
C LEU A 266 7.09 -11.96 13.93
N GLN A 267 6.53 -11.03 13.15
CA GLN A 267 5.13 -11.00 12.72
C GLN A 267 4.95 -11.49 11.29
#